data_AF-A0A2M7IB46-F1
#
_entry.id   AF-A0A2M7IB46-F1
#
_cell.length_a   1.000
_cell.length_b   1.000
_cell.length_c   1.000
_cell.angle_alpha   90.00
_cell.angle_beta   90.00
_cell.angle_gamma   90.00
#
_symmetry.space_group_name_H-M   'P 1'
#
loop_
_entity.id
_entity.type
_entity.pdbx_description
1 polymer ?
#
loop_
_entity_poly.entity_id
_entity_poly.type
_entity_poly.pdbx_seq_one_letter_code
_entity_poly.pdbx_strand_id
1 'polypeptide(L)'
;MENEFTTRMNGAFQGILHWPQLDDLWARVRAEPEGWYASLAGEAPPEAPLDAEALGKFVAEVDALLRREHEYNYCGIVYADDPARP
;
A
#
# COMPACT_ATOMS: atom_id res chain seq x y z
N MET A 1 -9.07 -23.15 -10.85
CA MET A 1 -8.58 -22.87 -9.49
C MET A 1 -8.26 -21.40 -9.46
N GLU A 2 -9.03 -20.60 -8.72
CA GLU A 2 -8.58 -19.26 -8.35
C GLU A 2 -7.32 -19.41 -7.49
N ASN A 3 -6.30 -18.60 -7.77
CA ASN A 3 -5.11 -18.54 -6.93
C ASN A 3 -5.39 -17.66 -5.70
N GLU A 4 -4.58 -17.80 -4.66
CA GLU A 4 -4.76 -17.06 -3.40
C GLU A 4 -4.86 -15.54 -3.62
N PHE A 5 -4.08 -15.01 -4.56
CA PHE A 5 -4.12 -13.60 -4.93
C PHE A 5 -5.51 -13.14 -5.40
N THR A 6 -6.12 -13.85 -6.36
CA THR A 6 -7.46 -13.52 -6.87
C THR A 6 -8.51 -13.63 -5.77
N THR A 7 -8.39 -14.62 -4.87
CA THR A 7 -9.29 -14.76 -3.72
C THR A 7 -9.19 -13.57 -2.76
N ARG A 8 -7.98 -13.10 -2.44
CA ARG A 8 -7.78 -11.91 -1.61
C ARG A 8 -8.27 -10.63 -2.28
N MET A 9 -8.04 -10.49 -3.59
CA MET A 9 -8.49 -9.32 -4.36
C MET A 9 -10.02 -9.22 -4.46
N ASN A 10 -10.72 -10.35 -4.42
CA ASN A 10 -12.19 -10.41 -4.34
C ASN A 10 -12.72 -10.37 -2.88
N GLY A 11 -11.82 -10.26 -1.91
CA GLY A 11 -12.12 -10.20 -0.48
C GLY A 11 -12.56 -8.82 0.02
N ALA A 12 -12.77 -8.72 1.32
CA ALA A 12 -13.07 -7.45 1.97
C ALA A 12 -11.79 -6.68 2.22
N PHE A 13 -11.81 -5.38 1.92
CA PHE A 13 -10.72 -4.47 2.23
C PHE A 13 -11.15 -3.53 3.37
N GLN A 14 -10.21 -3.27 4.27
CA GLN A 14 -10.38 -2.32 5.37
C GLN A 14 -9.87 -0.95 4.93
N GLY A 15 -10.70 0.08 5.10
CA GLY A 15 -10.30 1.46 4.87
C GLY A 15 -9.40 1.97 5.98
N ILE A 16 -8.27 2.57 5.60
CA ILE A 16 -7.37 3.29 6.51
C ILE A 16 -7.96 4.68 6.73
N LEU A 17 -8.71 4.86 7.80
CA LEU A 17 -9.51 6.06 8.02
C LEU A 17 -8.69 7.25 8.51
N HIS A 18 -7.65 7.03 9.29
CA HIS A 18 -6.88 8.09 9.94
C HIS A 18 -5.41 8.08 9.50
N TRP A 19 -4.80 9.26 9.38
CA TRP A 19 -3.39 9.40 9.02
C TRP A 19 -2.42 8.57 9.88
N PRO A 20 -2.58 8.47 11.22
CA PRO A 20 -1.72 7.60 12.03
C PRO A 20 -1.84 6.11 11.68
N GLN A 21 -2.99 5.65 11.19
CA GLN A 21 -3.14 4.27 10.71
C GLN A 21 -2.37 4.04 9.41
N LEU A 22 -2.25 5.06 8.57
CA LEU A 22 -1.41 5.03 7.37
C LEU A 22 0.07 5.01 7.73
N ASP A 23 0.48 5.80 8.73
CA ASP A 23 1.85 5.78 9.26
C ASP A 23 2.23 4.40 9.79
N ASP A 24 1.31 3.78 10.53
CA ASP A 24 1.42 2.41 11.03
C ASP A 24 1.55 1.36 9.92
N LEU A 25 0.79 1.52 8.83
CA LEU A 25 0.87 0.65 7.66
C LEU A 25 2.25 0.79 6.99
N TRP A 26 2.70 2.01 6.75
CA TRP A 26 4.01 2.28 6.17
C TRP A 26 5.18 1.78 7.02
N ALA A 27 5.07 1.85 8.34
CA ALA A 27 6.06 1.28 9.24
C ALA A 27 6.20 -0.24 9.05
N ARG A 28 5.08 -0.95 8.89
CA ARG A 28 5.06 -2.41 8.67
C ARG A 28 5.63 -2.79 7.31
N VAL A 29 5.21 -2.11 6.24
CA VAL A 29 5.75 -2.31 4.88
C VAL A 29 7.27 -2.12 4.84
N ARG A 30 7.78 -1.08 5.51
CA ARG A 30 9.23 -0.81 5.55
C ARG A 30 10.00 -1.76 6.46
N ALA A 31 9.35 -2.39 7.45
CA ALA A 31 9.99 -3.35 8.34
C ALA A 31 10.29 -4.69 7.65
N GLU A 32 9.47 -5.06 6.67
CA GLU A 32 9.62 -6.28 5.87
C GLU A 32 9.69 -5.90 4.37
N PRO A 33 10.80 -5.31 3.90
CA PRO A 33 10.85 -4.64 2.59
C PRO A 33 11.01 -5.57 1.39
N GLU A 34 11.11 -6.88 1.61
CA GLU A 34 11.33 -7.87 0.55
C GLU A 34 10.00 -8.34 -0.06
N GLY A 35 10.00 -8.63 -1.36
CA GLY A 35 8.85 -9.27 -2.02
C GLY A 35 7.71 -8.32 -2.41
N TRP A 36 7.88 -7.01 -2.24
CA TRP A 36 6.87 -6.01 -2.60
C TRP A 36 6.82 -5.75 -4.10
N TYR A 37 5.60 -5.79 -4.65
CA TYR A 37 5.30 -5.37 -6.01
C TYR A 37 4.42 -4.12 -5.92
N ALA A 38 4.79 -3.04 -6.61
CA ALA A 38 4.00 -1.82 -6.61
C ALA A 38 3.96 -1.15 -7.98
N SER A 39 2.80 -0.61 -8.35
CA SER A 39 2.59 0.20 -9.55
C SER A 39 1.47 1.21 -9.32
N LEU A 40 1.44 2.26 -10.14
CA LEU A 40 0.34 3.21 -10.16
C LEU A 40 -0.83 2.65 -10.98
N ALA A 41 -2.05 3.11 -10.69
CA ALA A 41 -3.23 2.69 -11.44
C ALA A 41 -3.07 3.02 -12.94
N GLY A 42 -3.21 2.00 -13.79
CA GLY A 42 -3.05 2.12 -15.25
C GLY A 42 -1.63 1.81 -15.76
N GLU A 43 -0.65 1.69 -14.89
CA GLU A 43 0.70 1.21 -15.26
C GLU A 43 0.71 -0.32 -15.39
N ALA A 44 1.66 -0.82 -16.19
CA ALA A 44 1.88 -2.25 -16.30
C ALA A 44 2.29 -2.85 -14.93
N PRO A 45 1.83 -4.05 -14.59
CA PRO A 45 2.25 -4.72 -13.37
C PRO A 45 3.77 -4.98 -13.42
N PRO A 46 4.50 -4.75 -12.31
CA PRO A 46 5.94 -4.98 -12.29
C PRO A 46 6.26 -6.47 -12.42
N GLU A 47 7.28 -6.80 -13.22
CA GLU A 47 7.72 -8.18 -13.44
C GLU A 47 8.61 -8.72 -12.31
N ALA A 48 9.19 -7.83 -11.51
CA ALA A 48 10.09 -8.15 -10.41
C ALA A 48 9.72 -7.32 -9.16
N PRO A 49 9.99 -7.86 -7.95
CA PRO A 49 9.75 -7.11 -6.73
C PRO A 49 10.72 -5.93 -6.63
N LEU A 50 10.29 -4.88 -5.94
CA LEU A 50 11.13 -3.76 -5.58
C LEU A 50 12.23 -4.21 -4.59
N ASP A 51 13.42 -3.62 -4.71
CA ASP A 51 14.38 -3.67 -3.62
C ASP A 51 13.97 -2.72 -2.48
N ALA A 52 14.63 -2.84 -1.34
CA ALA A 52 14.29 -2.06 -0.15
C ALA A 52 14.43 -0.54 -0.34
N GLU A 53 15.37 -0.09 -1.19
CA GLU A 53 15.56 1.34 -1.47
C GLU A 53 14.42 1.86 -2.34
N ALA A 54 14.07 1.14 -3.40
CA ALA A 54 12.99 1.47 -4.32
C ALA A 54 11.64 1.46 -3.60
N LEU A 55 11.38 0.47 -2.75
CA LEU A 55 10.19 0.44 -1.89
C LEU A 55 10.15 1.65 -0.96
N GLY A 56 11.27 1.97 -0.31
CA GLY A 56 11.36 3.11 0.60
C GLY A 56 11.05 4.45 -0.07
N LYS A 57 11.51 4.63 -1.32
CA LYS A 57 11.19 5.79 -2.17
C LYS A 57 9.74 5.81 -2.58
N PHE A 58 9.23 4.69 -3.09
CA PHE A 58 7.84 4.55 -3.52
C PHE A 58 6.86 4.91 -2.39
N VAL A 59 7.04 4.33 -1.20
CA VAL A 59 6.19 4.62 -0.04
C VAL A 59 6.27 6.10 0.36
N ALA A 60 7.44 6.73 0.26
CA ALA A 60 7.60 8.14 0.60
C ALA A 60 6.90 9.07 -0.41
N GLU A 61 7.01 8.77 -1.69
CA GLU A 61 6.37 9.55 -2.76
C GLU A 61 4.84 9.40 -2.73
N VAL A 62 4.35 8.18 -2.51
CA VAL A 62 2.91 7.91 -2.35
C VAL A 62 2.36 8.60 -1.10
N ASP A 63 3.04 8.52 0.05
CA ASP A 63 2.59 9.22 1.27
C ASP A 63 2.49 10.74 1.06
N ALA A 64 3.52 11.35 0.45
CA ALA A 64 3.52 12.77 0.15
C ALA A 64 2.41 13.16 -0.86
N LEU A 65 2.15 12.31 -1.85
CA LEU A 65 1.06 12.50 -2.81
C LEU A 65 -0.30 12.46 -2.11
N LEU A 66 -0.57 11.44 -1.30
CA LEU A 66 -1.83 11.26 -0.60
C LEU A 66 -2.13 12.45 0.32
N ARG A 67 -1.14 12.90 1.10
CA ARG A 67 -1.29 14.03 2.04
C ARG A 67 -1.45 15.38 1.34
N ARG A 68 -0.91 15.53 0.13
CA ARG A 68 -1.04 16.77 -0.66
C ARG A 68 -2.38 16.86 -1.36
N GLU A 69 -2.83 15.78 -1.99
CA GLU A 69 -4.05 15.78 -2.81
C GLU A 69 -5.31 15.54 -1.97
N HIS A 70 -5.18 14.93 -0.80
CA HIS A 70 -6.30 14.68 0.10
C HIS A 70 -6.34 15.73 1.22
N GLU A 71 -6.96 16.88 0.91
CA GLU A 71 -7.10 18.05 1.81
C GLU A 71 -8.06 17.82 3.00
N TYR A 72 -8.15 16.58 3.51
CA TYR A 72 -8.94 16.22 4.68
C TYR A 72 -8.04 15.84 5.85
N ASN A 73 -8.55 16.06 7.07
CA ASN A 73 -7.87 15.68 8.31
C ASN A 73 -7.92 14.16 8.60
N TYR A 74 -8.34 13.36 7.63
CA TYR A 74 -8.47 11.91 7.69
C TYR A 74 -7.94 11.31 6.37
N CYS A 75 -7.61 10.01 6.35
CA CYS A 75 -7.07 9.33 5.17
C CYS A 75 -8.20 8.82 4.27
N GLY A 76 -8.94 7.78 4.66
CA GLY A 76 -10.17 7.33 3.99
C GLY A 76 -10.07 6.88 2.52
N ILE A 77 -8.89 6.95 1.90
CA ILE A 77 -8.64 6.67 0.48
C ILE A 77 -7.66 5.51 0.25
N VAL A 78 -7.07 4.99 1.32
CA VAL A 78 -6.19 3.81 1.29
C VAL A 78 -6.95 2.61 1.86
N TYR A 79 -6.75 1.46 1.23
CA TYR A 79 -7.43 0.22 1.57
C TYR A 79 -6.42 -0.93 1.58
N ALA A 80 -6.53 -1.83 2.55
CA ALA A 80 -5.72 -3.05 2.64
C ALA A 80 -6.60 -4.22 3.08
N ASP A 81 -6.27 -5.44 2.67
CA ASP A 81 -6.96 -6.67 3.09
C ASP A 81 -6.68 -6.99 4.57
N ASP A 82 -5.41 -6.87 5.00
CA ASP A 82 -5.00 -6.91 6.42
C ASP A 82 -3.95 -5.82 6.72
N PRO A 83 -4.34 -4.64 7.26
CA PRO A 83 -3.40 -3.56 7.60
C PRO A 83 -2.36 -3.93 8.65
N ALA A 84 -2.62 -4.96 9.48
CA ALA A 84 -1.68 -5.41 10.50
C ALA A 84 -0.63 -6.39 9.93
N ARG A 85 -0.93 -6.99 8.78
CA ARG A 85 -0.06 -7.91 8.02
C ARG A 85 -0.13 -7.58 6.52
N PRO A 86 0.36 -6.39 6.14
CA PRO A 86 0.33 -5.94 4.76
C PRO A 86 1.23 -6.81 3.88
#